data_AF-A0A917D784-F1
#
_entry.id   AF-A0A917D784-F1
#
_cell.length_a   1.000
_cell.length_b   1.000
_cell.length_c   1.000
_cell.angle_alpha   90.00
_cell.angle_beta   90.00
_cell.angle_gamma   90.00
#
_symmetry.space_group_name_H-M   'P 1'
#
loop_
_entity.id
_entity.type
_entity.pdbx_description
1 polymer ?
#
loop_
_entity_poly.entity_id
_entity_poly.type
_entity_poly.pdbx_seq_one_letter_code
_entity_poly.pdbx_strand_id
1 'polypeptide(L)'
;MKLDASVKSTDKVEIAWKGMSLEGRKVTLYIWNRETGQWTALANQVAGTEPFELKSFVTAGDYVVDGSIHALVQDEVSQTSGDFDYSFVWMSDTQ
;
A
#
# COMPACT_ATOMS: atom_id res chain seq x y z
N MET A 1 12.70 -3.90 -0.92
CA MET A 1 13.44 -4.61 0.16
C MET A 1 14.11 -5.82 -0.45
N LYS A 2 15.43 -5.97 -0.31
CA LYS A 2 16.16 -7.13 -0.83
C LYS A 2 16.07 -8.29 0.16
N LEU A 3 15.88 -9.50 -0.34
CA LEU A 3 15.83 -10.72 0.46
C LEU A 3 17.16 -11.47 0.40
N ASP A 4 17.36 -12.35 1.38
CA ASP A 4 18.45 -13.31 1.36
C ASP A 4 18.26 -14.34 0.24
N ALA A 5 19.36 -14.82 -0.34
CA ALA A 5 19.34 -15.77 -1.45
C ALA A 5 18.81 -17.17 -1.07
N SER A 6 18.75 -17.49 0.23
CA SER A 6 18.21 -18.76 0.74
C SER A 6 16.68 -18.83 0.77
N VAL A 7 15.98 -17.69 0.59
CA VAL A 7 14.52 -17.65 0.57
C VAL A 7 13.98 -18.45 -0.61
N LYS A 8 13.13 -19.43 -0.31
CA LYS A 8 12.46 -20.29 -1.29
C LYS A 8 11.11 -19.71 -1.66
N SER A 9 10.62 -20.07 -2.83
CA SER A 9 9.29 -19.64 -3.32
C SER A 9 8.14 -20.02 -2.37
N THR A 10 8.29 -21.11 -1.62
CA THR A 10 7.27 -21.58 -0.67
C THR A 10 7.33 -20.88 0.69
N ASP A 11 8.36 -20.07 0.94
CA ASP A 11 8.54 -19.44 2.24
C ASP A 11 7.55 -18.29 2.42
N LYS A 12 7.15 -18.07 3.68
CA LYS A 12 6.36 -16.90 4.06
C LYS A 12 7.29 -15.77 4.47
N VAL A 13 7.07 -14.60 3.89
CA VAL A 13 7.79 -13.37 4.24
C VAL A 13 6.85 -12.45 4.98
N GLU A 14 7.28 -12.01 6.16
CA GLU A 14 6.60 -10.96 6.91
C GLU A 14 7.02 -9.59 6.36
N ILE A 15 6.03 -8.72 6.17
CA ILE A 15 6.25 -7.32 5.83
C ILE A 15 5.61 -6.49 6.91
N ALA A 16 6.43 -5.64 7.52
CA ALA A 16 6.02 -4.71 8.56
C ALA A 16 6.45 -3.30 8.16
N TRP A 17 5.49 -2.39 8.13
CA TRP A 17 5.73 -0.95 8.02
C TRP A 17 5.25 -0.29 9.29
N LYS A 18 6.10 0.55 9.90
CA LYS A 18 5.78 1.30 11.10
C LYS A 18 5.90 2.78 10.81
N GLY A 19 4.87 3.53 11.16
CA GLY A 19 4.82 4.97 10.87
C GLY A 19 3.63 5.66 11.49
N MET A 20 3.36 6.86 11.00
CA MET A 20 2.28 7.73 11.47
C MET A 20 1.70 8.47 10.26
N SER A 21 0.44 8.86 10.35
CA SER A 21 -0.25 9.73 9.39
C SER A 21 -1.14 10.72 10.15
N LEU A 22 -1.77 11.65 9.43
CA LEU A 22 -2.74 12.57 9.99
C LEU A 22 -3.98 11.80 10.44
N GLU A 23 -4.54 12.20 11.58
CA GLU A 23 -5.75 11.61 12.13
C GLU A 23 -6.88 11.55 11.09
N GLY A 24 -7.57 10.41 11.05
CA GLY A 24 -8.68 10.17 10.13
C GLY A 24 -8.28 9.81 8.71
N ARG A 25 -6.99 9.78 8.37
CA ARG A 25 -6.53 9.30 7.06
C ARG A 25 -6.40 7.78 7.05
N LYS A 26 -6.75 7.15 5.93
CA LYS A 26 -6.58 5.71 5.73
C LYS A 26 -5.23 5.47 5.10
N VAL A 27 -4.40 4.69 5.77
CA VAL A 27 -3.08 4.28 5.28
C VAL A 27 -3.13 2.82 4.87
N THR A 28 -2.71 2.52 3.65
CA THR A 28 -2.77 1.18 3.06
C THR A 28 -1.38 0.74 2.58
N LEU A 29 -0.99 -0.46 2.97
CA LEU A 29 0.20 -1.16 2.50
C LEU A 29 -0.16 -1.99 1.27
N TYR A 30 0.55 -1.72 0.17
CA TYR A 30 0.47 -2.47 -1.08
C TYR A 30 1.78 -3.18 -1.36
N ILE A 31 1.70 -4.39 -1.91
CA ILE A 31 2.86 -5.14 -2.39
C ILE A 31 2.62 -5.53 -3.84
N TRP A 32 3.67 -5.46 -4.66
CA TRP A 32 3.60 -5.90 -6.04
C TRP A 32 3.45 -7.42 -6.11
N ASN A 33 2.33 -7.88 -6.64
CA ASN A 33 2.09 -9.28 -6.92
C ASN A 33 2.54 -9.58 -8.35
N ARG A 34 3.52 -10.47 -8.51
CA ARG A 34 4.06 -10.83 -9.84
C ARG A 34 3.20 -11.84 -10.60
N GLU A 35 2.35 -12.60 -9.92
CA GLU A 35 1.41 -13.51 -10.59
C GLU A 35 0.31 -12.74 -11.29
N THR A 36 -0.23 -11.70 -10.63
CA THR A 36 -1.31 -10.87 -11.18
C THR A 36 -0.79 -9.66 -11.94
N GLY A 37 0.48 -9.28 -11.75
CA GLY A 37 1.07 -8.08 -12.34
C GLY A 37 0.45 -6.78 -11.81
N GLN A 38 0.03 -6.78 -10.54
CA GLN A 38 -0.72 -5.69 -9.93
C GLN A 38 -0.29 -5.42 -8.49
N TRP A 39 -0.48 -4.18 -8.04
CA TRP A 39 -0.36 -3.83 -6.63
C TRP A 39 -1.54 -4.39 -5.84
N THR A 40 -1.25 -5.24 -4.87
CA THR A 40 -2.27 -5.85 -4.01
C THR A 40 -2.26 -5.18 -2.64
N ALA A 41 -3.42 -4.67 -2.18
CA ALA A 41 -3.59 -4.13 -0.85
C ALA A 41 -3.58 -5.26 0.19
N LEU A 42 -2.66 -5.21 1.16
CA LEU A 42 -2.46 -6.29 2.12
C LEU A 42 -2.80 -5.94 3.56
N ALA A 43 -2.68 -4.67 3.94
CA ALA A 43 -3.04 -4.18 5.26
C ALA A 43 -3.45 -2.70 5.15
N ASN A 44 -4.38 -2.26 5.99
CA ASN A 44 -4.72 -0.85 6.12
C ASN A 44 -5.14 -0.50 7.54
N GLN A 45 -5.05 0.79 7.86
CA GLN A 45 -5.43 1.35 9.15
C GLN A 45 -5.92 2.78 8.95
N VAL A 46 -6.97 3.20 9.66
CA VAL A 46 -7.30 4.62 9.82
C VAL A 46 -6.42 5.18 10.94
N ALA A 47 -5.61 6.18 10.63
CA ALA A 47 -4.67 6.76 11.56
C ALA A 47 -5.41 7.50 12.69
N GLY A 48 -4.95 7.27 13.92
CA GLY A 48 -5.31 8.08 15.08
C GLY A 48 -4.22 9.12 15.36
N THR A 49 -4.03 9.47 16.63
CA THR A 49 -2.98 10.40 17.08
C THR A 49 -1.63 9.72 17.34
N GLU A 50 -1.59 8.39 17.36
CA GLU A 50 -0.40 7.61 17.71
C GLU A 50 0.22 6.88 16.50
N PRO A 51 1.53 6.59 16.53
CA PRO A 51 2.17 5.72 15.56
C PRO A 51 1.55 4.32 15.54
N PHE A 52 1.50 3.70 14.36
CA PHE A 52 0.92 2.38 14.15
C PHE A 52 1.78 1.53 13.22
N GLU A 53 1.41 0.26 13.11
CA GLU A 53 2.09 -0.73 12.27
C GLU A 53 1.10 -1.36 11.29
N LEU A 54 1.49 -1.45 10.02
CA LEU A 54 0.84 -2.26 9.00
C LEU A 54 1.67 -3.52 8.80
N LYS A 55 1.06 -4.67 9.10
CA LYS A 55 1.72 -5.98 9.03
C LYS A 55 0.95 -6.93 8.13
N SER A 56 1.68 -7.66 7.29
CA SER A 56 1.11 -8.72 6.46
C SER A 56 2.13 -9.83 6.20
N PHE A 57 1.63 -10.96 5.70
CA PHE A 57 2.44 -12.11 5.28
C PHE A 57 2.14 -12.44 3.82
N VAL A 58 3.19 -12.67 3.04
CA VAL A 58 3.09 -13.09 1.65
C VAL A 58 3.90 -14.35 1.40
N THR A 59 3.48 -15.16 0.44
CA THR A 59 4.30 -16.25 -0.10
C THR A 59 5.34 -15.66 -1.04
N ALA A 60 6.61 -16.02 -0.87
CA ALA A 60 7.70 -15.43 -1.65
C ALA A 60 7.54 -15.66 -3.16
N GLY A 61 7.01 -16.82 -3.57
CA GLY A 61 6.76 -17.18 -4.96
C GLY A 61 5.91 -16.16 -5.72
N ASP A 62 4.95 -15.55 -5.03
CA ASP A 62 3.93 -14.72 -5.68
C ASP A 62 4.29 -13.21 -5.65
N TYR A 63 5.29 -12.83 -4.85
CA TYR A 63 5.61 -11.41 -4.58
C TYR A 63 7.09 -11.03 -4.71
N VAL A 64 8.01 -11.99 -4.83
CA VAL A 64 9.45 -11.70 -5.01
C VAL A 64 9.80 -11.58 -6.49
N VAL A 65 10.34 -10.41 -6.84
CA VAL A 65 10.87 -10.08 -8.17
C VAL A 65 12.34 -9.74 -8.02
N ASP A 66 13.21 -10.46 -8.74
CA ASP A 66 14.67 -10.25 -8.72
C ASP A 66 15.28 -10.20 -7.30
N GLY A 67 14.82 -11.11 -6.44
CA GLY A 67 15.26 -11.20 -5.04
C GLY A 67 14.79 -10.04 -4.17
N SER A 68 13.79 -9.27 -4.61
CA SER A 68 13.25 -8.12 -3.89
C SER A 68 11.74 -8.17 -3.77
N ILE A 69 11.23 -7.62 -2.66
CA ILE A 69 9.82 -7.26 -2.49
C ILE A 69 9.68 -5.76 -2.74
N HIS A 70 8.72 -5.41 -3.58
CA HIS A 70 8.33 -4.02 -3.87
C HIS A 70 7.10 -3.67 -3.05
N ALA A 71 7.20 -2.61 -2.26
CA ALA A 71 6.14 -2.14 -1.38
C ALA A 71 5.84 -0.68 -1.63
N LEU A 72 4.56 -0.32 -1.52
CA LEU A 72 4.05 1.04 -1.56
C LEU A 72 3.17 1.26 -0.32
N VAL A 73 3.33 2.41 0.33
CA VAL A 73 2.41 2.85 1.39
C VAL A 73 1.68 4.06 0.87
N GLN A 74 0.35 3.96 0.80
CA GLN A 74 -0.50 5.04 0.33
C GLN A 74 -1.29 5.60 1.51
N ASP A 75 -1.35 6.93 1.56
CA ASP A 75 -2.11 7.69 2.52
C ASP A 75 -3.24 8.42 1.80
N GLU A 76 -4.49 8.03 2.06
CA GLU A 76 -5.70 8.58 1.44
C GLU A 76 -6.67 9.17 2.48
N VAL A 77 -7.51 10.11 2.04
CA VAL A 77 -8.60 10.61 2.88
C VAL A 77 -9.58 9.46 3.12
N SER A 78 -9.83 9.11 4.38
CA SER A 78 -10.82 8.07 4.70
C SER A 78 -12.20 8.58 4.31
N GLN A 79 -12.92 7.89 3.44
CA GLN A 79 -14.26 8.28 2.95
C GLN A 79 -15.37 8.19 4.01
N THR A 80 -15.04 8.16 5.30
CA THR A 80 -16.01 8.30 6.38
C THR A 80 -16.43 9.75 6.57
N SER A 81 -17.06 10.35 5.55
CA SER A 81 -18.20 11.29 5.64
C SER A 81 -18.54 11.83 4.24
N GLY A 82 -19.79 11.59 3.83
CA GLY A 82 -20.60 12.18 2.76
C GLY A 82 -19.96 13.00 1.63
N ASP A 83 -20.28 12.61 0.39
CA ASP A 83 -20.29 13.43 -0.84
C ASP A 83 -19.23 14.53 -0.95
N PHE A 84 -18.09 14.17 -1.55
CA PHE A 84 -17.20 15.18 -2.12
C PHE A 84 -17.76 15.62 -3.48
N ASP A 85 -18.40 16.79 -3.51
CA ASP A 85 -18.88 17.45 -4.72
C ASP A 85 -17.71 18.11 -5.46
N TYR A 86 -17.05 17.36 -6.35
CA TYR A 86 -15.97 17.88 -7.18
C TYR A 86 -16.56 18.66 -8.37
N SER A 87 -16.52 19.99 -8.31
CA SER A 87 -16.74 20.84 -9.48
C SER A 87 -15.41 21.09 -10.21
N PHE A 88 -15.15 20.32 -11.27
CA PHE A 88 -14.06 20.62 -12.19
C PHE A 88 -14.51 21.72 -13.16
N VAL A 89 -13.93 22.93 -13.04
CA VAL A 89 -14.08 23.98 -14.04
C VAL A 89 -12.91 23.90 -14.99
N TRP A 90 -13.18 23.65 -16.27
CA TRP A 90 -12.23 23.77 -17.36
C TRP A 90 -12.70 24.91 -18.28
N MET A 91 -11.81 25.86 -18.56
CA MET A 91 -12.01 26.84 -19.64
C MET A 91 -11.08 26.46 -20.78
N SER A 92 -11.63 25.97 -21.90
CA SER A 92 -10.93 25.97 -23.18
C SER A 92 -10.68 27.41 -23.60
N ASP A 93 -9.42 27.79 -23.66
CA ASP A 93 -8.98 28.86 -24.55
C ASP A 93 -9.37 28.43 -25.97
N THR A 94 -10.28 29.19 -26.59
CA THR A 94 -10.61 29.02 -28.01
C THR A 94 -9.89 30.15 -28.74
N GLN A 95 -8.88 29.74 -29.51
CA GLN A 95 -8.13 30.60 -30.42
C GLN A 95 -8.98 31.00 -31.63
#